data_AF-A0A0B8WSG0-F1
#
_entry.id   AF-A0A0B8WSG0-F1
#
_cell.length_a   1.000
_cell.length_b   1.000
_cell.length_c   1.000
_cell.angle_alpha   90.00
_cell.angle_beta   90.00
_cell.angle_gamma   90.00
#
_symmetry.space_group_name_H-M   'P 1'
#
loop_
_entity.id
_entity.type
_entity.pdbx_description
1 polymer ?
#
loop_
_entity_poly.entity_id
_entity_poly.type
_entity_poly.pdbx_seq_one_letter_code
_entity_poly.pdbx_strand_id
1 'polypeptide(L)'
;MKALIPSSKLLLGCAVITLSTACAKMNFTPVPEQGKASIVPPTPSKTVTSTEVVAYGNKQVDFLLVLDDSNSMLPELQKLAARMSSFVNSLDASNIDWQMCLTTTRGTAQNGVLVYGKPLNWTNYAPSSGPAYLLKKGTANLNTIFTSTVNSLTIGGSNSGDERAIKAAHDNFLDSTHSCYRPGAAVSVIVISDEDERSVGGNASQVKPNDADGVFQPLEASDQPTTLLNVAHTTFGQDLRFTFSSIIVKPGDAACEAEQDQNVSPSHPGYVYAEMSRLTDGGVGSICDADYSANLNNFRDKIVNSLSSLNLQCEPTEGTLQVQIGGLQVPGIKLDGKILKFSYPLVEGTQIDLMYDCAD
;
A
#
# COMPACT_ATOMS: atom_id res chain seq x y z
N MET A 1 -27.81 -74.15 118.31
CA MET A 1 -26.70 -73.19 118.26
C MET A 1 -26.71 -72.50 116.90
N LYS A 2 -26.52 -71.17 116.90
CA LYS A 2 -26.37 -70.14 115.83
C LYS A 2 -25.89 -70.63 114.43
N ALA A 3 -26.20 -70.04 113.26
CA ALA A 3 -26.79 -68.75 112.87
C ALA A 3 -27.29 -68.74 111.39
N LEU A 4 -27.96 -67.62 111.02
CA LEU A 4 -28.50 -67.10 109.73
C LEU A 4 -27.59 -67.31 108.48
N ILE A 5 -28.04 -67.26 107.21
CA ILE A 5 -28.75 -66.21 106.43
C ILE A 5 -29.38 -66.87 105.14
N PRO A 6 -30.51 -66.38 104.57
CA PRO A 6 -31.26 -67.10 103.53
C PRO A 6 -31.09 -66.57 102.08
N SER A 7 -31.56 -67.39 101.14
CA SER A 7 -31.69 -67.21 99.69
C SER A 7 -33.02 -66.57 99.26
N SER A 8 -33.05 -65.79 98.15
CA SER A 8 -34.18 -65.74 97.19
C SER A 8 -33.96 -64.78 95.97
N LYS A 9 -34.08 -65.38 94.76
CA LYS A 9 -34.73 -64.95 93.48
C LYS A 9 -34.41 -63.64 92.69
N LEU A 10 -34.42 -63.85 91.35
CA LEU A 10 -34.91 -63.01 90.20
C LEU A 10 -34.20 -61.65 89.93
N LEU A 11 -34.11 -61.03 88.74
CA LEU A 11 -34.80 -60.97 87.42
C LEU A 11 -33.74 -60.45 86.38
N LEU A 12 -33.72 -60.88 85.09
CA LEU A 12 -34.35 -60.28 83.89
C LEU A 12 -33.69 -59.01 83.29
N GLY A 13 -33.42 -59.01 81.97
CA GLY A 13 -33.14 -57.82 81.15
C GLY A 13 -32.56 -58.13 79.77
N CYS A 14 -33.37 -58.07 78.71
CA CYS A 14 -33.05 -58.51 77.34
C CYS A 14 -32.66 -57.34 76.41
N ALA A 15 -31.93 -57.68 75.35
CA ALA A 15 -31.11 -56.87 74.44
C ALA A 15 -31.84 -56.08 73.34
N VAL A 16 -31.22 -54.99 72.85
CA VAL A 16 -31.19 -54.55 71.43
C VAL A 16 -29.89 -53.76 71.17
N ILE A 17 -29.09 -54.21 70.20
CA ILE A 17 -27.86 -53.57 69.72
C ILE A 17 -28.23 -52.54 68.63
N THR A 18 -27.67 -51.34 68.73
CA THR A 18 -27.83 -50.21 67.82
C THR A 18 -27.12 -50.45 66.48
N LEU A 19 -27.87 -50.48 65.36
CA LEU A 19 -27.32 -50.22 64.02
C LEU A 19 -27.54 -48.74 63.68
N SER A 20 -26.43 -48.02 63.50
CA SER A 20 -26.37 -46.69 62.94
C SER A 20 -26.79 -46.71 61.47
N THR A 21 -27.94 -46.10 61.16
CA THR A 21 -28.37 -45.82 59.79
C THR A 21 -27.53 -44.68 59.23
N ALA A 22 -26.81 -44.95 58.13
CA ALA A 22 -26.07 -43.96 57.37
C ALA A 22 -27.03 -43.04 56.61
N CYS A 23 -27.02 -41.75 56.93
CA CYS A 23 -27.55 -40.70 56.06
C CYS A 23 -26.60 -40.54 54.86
N ALA A 24 -26.97 -41.08 53.71
CA ALA A 24 -26.31 -40.72 52.46
C ALA A 24 -26.66 -39.26 52.12
N LYS A 25 -25.65 -38.43 51.88
CA LYS A 25 -25.81 -37.08 51.31
C LYS A 25 -26.43 -37.24 49.91
N MET A 26 -27.68 -36.81 49.76
CA MET A 26 -28.31 -36.64 48.45
C MET A 26 -27.70 -35.40 47.81
N ASN A 27 -26.71 -35.61 46.94
CA ASN A 27 -26.23 -34.56 46.04
C ASN A 27 -27.26 -34.42 44.92
N PHE A 28 -28.07 -33.36 44.95
CA PHE A 28 -28.86 -32.97 43.80
C PHE A 28 -27.91 -32.44 42.73
N THR A 29 -27.76 -33.18 41.64
CA THR A 29 -27.20 -32.63 40.42
C THR A 29 -28.12 -31.50 39.96
N PRO A 30 -27.63 -30.26 39.80
CA PRO A 30 -28.40 -29.22 39.15
C PRO A 30 -28.87 -29.75 37.79
N VAL A 31 -30.14 -29.53 37.44
CA VAL A 31 -30.60 -29.69 36.06
C VAL A 31 -29.62 -28.89 35.21
N PRO A 32 -29.03 -29.46 34.12
CA PRO A 32 -28.19 -28.66 33.24
C PRO A 32 -29.01 -27.45 32.84
N GLU A 33 -28.50 -26.27 33.16
CA GLU A 33 -29.04 -25.02 32.65
C GLU A 33 -29.10 -25.22 31.14
N GLN A 34 -30.31 -25.39 30.59
CA GLN A 34 -30.46 -25.33 29.14
C GLN A 34 -29.81 -24.03 28.77
N GLY A 35 -28.69 -24.12 28.06
CA GLY A 35 -27.92 -22.95 27.68
C GLY A 35 -28.93 -21.94 27.16
N LYS A 36 -29.03 -20.79 27.84
CA LYS A 36 -29.59 -19.62 27.20
C LYS A 36 -28.77 -19.54 25.93
N ALA A 37 -29.39 -19.89 24.80
CA ALA A 37 -28.86 -19.50 23.52
C ALA A 37 -28.58 -18.01 23.71
N SER A 38 -27.29 -17.65 23.69
CA SER A 38 -26.91 -16.26 23.59
C SER A 38 -27.52 -15.85 22.26
N ILE A 39 -28.72 -15.29 22.31
CA ILE A 39 -29.33 -14.59 21.20
C ILE A 39 -28.47 -13.33 21.13
N VAL A 40 -27.29 -13.47 20.52
CA VAL A 40 -26.60 -12.33 19.96
C VAL A 40 -27.64 -11.76 19.00
N PRO A 41 -28.14 -10.53 19.25
CA PRO A 41 -29.01 -9.88 18.29
C PRO A 41 -28.33 -10.00 16.92
N PRO A 42 -29.02 -10.45 15.86
CA PRO A 42 -28.39 -10.51 14.56
C PRO A 42 -27.78 -9.15 14.29
N THR A 43 -26.47 -9.13 14.01
CA THR A 43 -25.78 -7.90 13.61
C THR A 43 -26.61 -7.29 12.49
N PRO A 44 -27.05 -6.03 12.61
CA PRO A 44 -27.78 -5.37 11.55
C PRO A 44 -27.01 -5.51 10.24
N SER A 45 -27.69 -5.99 9.21
CA SER A 45 -27.11 -6.35 7.91
C SER A 45 -27.97 -5.75 6.82
N LYS A 46 -27.34 -5.06 5.88
CA LYS A 46 -27.96 -4.55 4.65
C LYS A 46 -27.54 -5.39 3.46
N THR A 47 -28.45 -5.54 2.51
CA THR A 47 -28.12 -6.01 1.16
C THR A 47 -27.72 -4.83 0.30
N VAL A 48 -26.52 -4.87 -0.24
CA VAL A 48 -26.02 -3.92 -1.24
C VAL A 48 -26.23 -4.51 -2.62
N THR A 49 -26.92 -3.77 -3.48
CA THR A 49 -27.01 -4.04 -4.92
C THR A 49 -26.42 -2.85 -5.66
N SER A 50 -25.36 -3.08 -6.43
CA SER A 50 -24.73 -2.05 -7.26
C SER A 50 -24.46 -2.57 -8.66
N THR A 51 -24.47 -1.66 -9.62
CA THR A 51 -24.00 -1.91 -10.97
C THR A 51 -22.81 -1.00 -11.21
N GLU A 52 -21.64 -1.60 -11.36
CA GLU A 52 -20.41 -0.88 -11.66
C GLU A 52 -20.10 -1.02 -13.15
N VAL A 53 -19.85 0.10 -13.81
CA VAL A 53 -19.39 0.08 -15.19
C VAL A 53 -17.89 0.33 -15.19
N VAL A 54 -17.14 -0.59 -15.77
CA VAL A 54 -15.69 -0.46 -15.91
C VAL A 54 -15.39 0.80 -16.70
N ALA A 55 -14.81 1.79 -16.01
CA ALA A 55 -14.65 3.13 -16.53
C ALA A 55 -13.78 3.20 -17.79
N TYR A 56 -13.99 4.27 -18.56
CA TYR A 56 -13.09 4.66 -19.66
C TYR A 56 -11.65 4.74 -19.16
N GLY A 57 -10.71 4.13 -19.88
CA GLY A 57 -9.31 4.10 -19.46
C GLY A 57 -8.97 3.04 -18.42
N ASN A 58 -9.78 1.97 -18.27
CA ASN A 58 -9.48 0.90 -17.31
C ASN A 58 -8.13 0.20 -17.56
N LYS A 59 -7.59 0.26 -18.79
CA LYS A 59 -6.26 -0.25 -19.15
C LYS A 59 -5.22 0.85 -19.36
N GLN A 60 -5.57 2.10 -19.06
CA GLN A 60 -4.68 3.25 -19.19
C GLN A 60 -3.96 3.51 -17.87
N VAL A 61 -2.65 3.72 -17.95
CA VAL A 61 -1.82 4.10 -16.80
C VAL A 61 -0.94 5.27 -17.19
N ASP A 62 -0.96 6.32 -16.37
CA ASP A 62 -0.12 7.49 -16.53
C ASP A 62 0.92 7.50 -15.42
N PHE A 63 2.19 7.43 -15.84
CA PHE A 63 3.32 7.36 -14.94
C PHE A 63 3.90 8.75 -14.69
N LEU A 64 4.22 9.04 -13.44
CA LEU A 64 5.19 10.05 -13.07
C LEU A 64 6.42 9.37 -12.50
N LEU A 65 7.53 9.43 -13.22
CA LEU A 65 8.83 9.05 -12.72
C LEU A 65 9.45 10.26 -12.00
N VAL A 66 9.82 10.11 -10.74
CA VAL A 66 10.50 11.15 -9.96
C VAL A 66 11.89 10.64 -9.61
N LEU A 67 12.90 11.32 -10.16
CA LEU A 67 14.29 10.94 -9.95
C LEU A 67 14.93 11.89 -8.95
N ASP A 68 15.49 11.32 -7.89
CA ASP A 68 16.43 12.07 -7.09
C ASP A 68 17.68 12.36 -7.91
N ASP A 69 17.97 13.65 -8.06
CA ASP A 69 19.08 14.16 -8.85
C ASP A 69 20.19 14.75 -7.95
N SER A 70 20.27 14.33 -6.68
CA SER A 70 21.36 14.61 -5.74
C SER A 70 22.69 13.98 -6.19
N ASN A 71 23.81 14.40 -5.59
CA ASN A 71 25.17 14.05 -6.04
C ASN A 71 25.49 12.53 -5.99
N SER A 72 24.87 11.80 -5.08
CA SER A 72 25.08 10.36 -4.86
C SER A 72 24.28 9.50 -5.83
N MET A 73 23.28 10.06 -6.50
CA MET A 73 22.25 9.26 -7.18
C MET A 73 22.60 8.75 -8.57
N LEU A 74 23.60 9.33 -9.26
CA LEU A 74 23.89 8.97 -10.66
C LEU A 74 24.07 7.45 -10.90
N PRO A 75 24.85 6.69 -10.09
CA PRO A 75 24.98 5.25 -10.26
C PRO A 75 23.63 4.52 -10.15
N GLU A 76 22.80 4.94 -9.19
CA GLU A 76 21.48 4.33 -8.93
C GLU A 76 20.49 4.65 -10.06
N LEU A 77 20.49 5.88 -10.57
CA LEU A 77 19.71 6.26 -11.74
C LEU A 77 20.13 5.47 -13.00
N GLN A 78 21.42 5.15 -13.15
CA GLN A 78 21.92 4.32 -14.25
C GLN A 78 21.45 2.86 -14.14
N LYS A 79 21.45 2.28 -12.93
CA LYS A 79 20.86 0.95 -12.67
C LYS A 79 19.37 0.93 -13.03
N LEU A 80 18.64 1.99 -12.69
CA LEU A 80 17.22 2.15 -13.06
C LEU A 80 17.04 2.21 -14.57
N ALA A 81 17.75 3.11 -15.25
CA ALA A 81 17.65 3.28 -16.71
C ALA A 81 17.90 1.97 -17.48
N ALA A 82 18.84 1.15 -17.01
CA ALA A 82 19.14 -0.16 -17.59
C ALA A 82 17.97 -1.15 -17.55
N ARG A 83 16.99 -0.96 -16.64
CA ARG A 83 15.82 -1.83 -16.47
C ARG A 83 14.52 -1.23 -16.97
N MET A 84 14.43 0.09 -17.12
CA MET A 84 13.20 0.79 -17.53
C MET A 84 12.63 0.31 -18.87
N SER A 85 13.47 -0.04 -19.84
CA SER A 85 13.00 -0.60 -21.12
C SER A 85 12.29 -1.94 -20.95
N SER A 86 12.84 -2.82 -20.11
CA SER A 86 12.21 -4.12 -19.83
C SER A 86 10.89 -3.94 -19.07
N PHE A 87 10.85 -2.98 -18.14
CA PHE A 87 9.64 -2.65 -17.39
C PHE A 87 8.51 -2.21 -18.33
N VAL A 88 8.73 -1.20 -19.19
CA VAL A 88 7.67 -0.71 -20.08
C VAL A 88 7.29 -1.73 -21.17
N ASN A 89 8.24 -2.54 -21.66
CA ASN A 89 7.93 -3.64 -22.57
C ASN A 89 7.05 -4.71 -21.91
N SER A 90 7.18 -4.92 -20.59
CA SER A 90 6.30 -5.83 -19.86
C SER A 90 4.89 -5.26 -19.67
N LEU A 91 4.73 -3.94 -19.55
CA LEU A 91 3.42 -3.27 -19.58
C LEU A 91 2.76 -3.40 -20.96
N ASP A 92 3.56 -3.26 -22.03
CA ASP A 92 3.09 -3.48 -23.41
C ASP A 92 2.57 -4.91 -23.61
N ALA A 93 3.30 -5.91 -23.10
CA ALA A 93 2.90 -7.31 -23.15
C ALA A 93 1.60 -7.58 -22.36
N SER A 94 1.34 -6.82 -21.29
CA SER A 94 0.09 -6.86 -20.52
C SER A 94 -1.06 -6.07 -21.17
N ASN A 95 -0.87 -5.55 -22.38
CA ASN A 95 -1.83 -4.71 -23.10
C ASN A 95 -2.30 -3.47 -22.31
N ILE A 96 -1.42 -2.93 -21.45
CA ILE A 96 -1.62 -1.66 -20.79
C ILE A 96 -1.29 -0.55 -21.79
N ASP A 97 -2.13 0.48 -21.86
CA ASP A 97 -1.89 1.70 -22.62
C ASP A 97 -1.24 2.73 -21.69
N TRP A 98 0.09 2.83 -21.73
CA TRP A 98 0.84 3.69 -20.82
C TRP A 98 1.37 4.96 -21.50
N GLN A 99 1.47 6.02 -20.69
CA GLN A 99 2.30 7.18 -20.98
C GLN A 99 3.07 7.59 -19.72
N MET A 100 4.19 8.29 -19.87
CA MET A 100 5.13 8.57 -18.78
C MET A 100 5.71 9.98 -18.89
N CYS A 101 5.57 10.73 -17.82
CA CYS A 101 6.30 11.96 -17.56
C CYS A 101 7.43 11.71 -16.56
N LEU A 102 8.42 12.59 -16.57
CA LEU A 102 9.59 12.57 -15.69
C LEU A 102 9.72 13.93 -15.01
N THR A 103 10.05 13.95 -13.72
CA THR A 103 10.49 15.12 -12.96
C THR A 103 11.61 14.72 -12.00
N THR A 104 12.19 15.68 -11.29
CA THR A 104 13.15 15.40 -10.20
C THR A 104 12.61 15.83 -8.84
N THR A 105 13.32 15.42 -7.78
CA THR A 105 13.06 15.81 -6.38
C THR A 105 13.34 17.30 -6.12
N ARG A 106 14.20 17.90 -6.94
CA ARG A 106 14.68 19.27 -6.79
C ARG A 106 13.68 20.35 -7.20
N GLY A 107 13.67 21.43 -6.42
CA GLY A 107 13.01 22.68 -6.77
C GLY A 107 13.83 23.51 -7.76
N THR A 108 13.22 23.90 -8.88
CA THR A 108 13.85 24.81 -9.86
C THR A 108 13.47 26.25 -9.58
N ALA A 109 14.46 27.14 -9.47
CA ALA A 109 14.19 28.55 -9.24
C ALA A 109 13.57 29.21 -10.49
N GLN A 110 12.33 29.69 -10.37
CA GLN A 110 11.64 30.47 -11.38
C GLN A 110 11.16 31.78 -10.75
N ASN A 111 11.64 32.92 -11.26
CA ASN A 111 11.32 34.25 -10.73
C ASN A 111 11.55 34.39 -9.21
N GLY A 112 12.60 33.73 -8.68
CA GLY A 112 12.94 33.77 -7.25
C GLY A 112 12.13 32.83 -6.36
N VAL A 113 11.25 31.99 -6.93
CA VAL A 113 10.47 30.98 -6.21
C VAL A 113 10.89 29.58 -6.68
N LEU A 114 11.02 28.63 -5.75
CA LEU A 114 11.25 27.24 -6.12
C LEU A 114 9.96 26.60 -6.63
N VAL A 115 10.02 26.04 -7.83
CA VAL A 115 8.93 25.31 -8.48
C VAL A 115 9.34 23.85 -8.62
N TYR A 116 8.49 22.96 -8.12
CA TYR A 116 8.70 21.52 -8.14
C TYR A 116 7.81 20.85 -9.20
N GLY A 117 8.15 19.62 -9.56
CA GLY A 117 7.27 18.79 -10.37
C GLY A 117 7.15 19.19 -11.84
N LYS A 118 8.00 20.09 -12.37
CA LYS A 118 7.92 20.45 -13.79
C LYS A 118 8.41 19.28 -14.66
N PRO A 119 7.63 18.86 -15.67
CA PRO A 119 8.01 17.71 -16.48
C PRO A 119 9.24 18.03 -17.32
N LEU A 120 10.20 17.12 -17.32
CA LEU A 120 11.44 17.20 -18.09
C LEU A 120 11.27 16.54 -19.45
N ASN A 121 11.93 17.09 -20.45
CA ASN A 121 11.99 16.45 -21.77
C ASN A 121 12.84 15.18 -21.71
N TRP A 122 12.36 14.13 -22.37
CA TRP A 122 13.15 12.93 -22.61
C TRP A 122 14.25 13.22 -23.62
N THR A 123 15.48 12.87 -23.29
CA THR A 123 16.63 13.07 -24.19
C THR A 123 16.59 12.06 -25.33
N ASN A 124 16.92 12.50 -26.53
CA ASN A 124 16.85 11.70 -27.76
C ASN A 124 15.44 11.17 -28.10
N TYR A 125 14.40 11.86 -27.64
CA TYR A 125 13.01 11.57 -27.97
C TYR A 125 12.39 12.73 -28.76
N ALA A 126 11.96 12.43 -29.99
CA ALA A 126 11.31 13.37 -30.90
C ALA A 126 9.99 12.76 -31.38
N PRO A 127 8.89 12.90 -30.62
CA PRO A 127 7.61 12.31 -31.01
C PRO A 127 7.06 13.00 -32.26
N SER A 128 6.36 12.24 -33.11
CA SER A 128 5.63 12.78 -34.27
C SER A 128 4.45 13.68 -33.88
N SER A 129 3.96 13.54 -32.64
CA SER A 129 2.85 14.32 -32.10
C SER A 129 2.94 14.39 -30.57
N GLY A 130 2.64 15.56 -30.00
CA GLY A 130 2.69 15.78 -28.56
C GLY A 130 4.06 16.27 -28.08
N PRO A 131 4.19 16.55 -26.77
CA PRO A 131 5.39 17.15 -26.21
C PRO A 131 6.51 16.12 -25.96
N ALA A 132 7.76 16.57 -25.99
CA ALA A 132 8.95 15.74 -25.74
C ALA A 132 9.10 15.29 -24.28
N TYR A 133 8.31 15.83 -23.35
CA TYR A 133 8.26 15.35 -21.96
C TYR A 133 7.31 14.16 -21.74
N LEU A 134 6.52 13.77 -22.76
CA LEU A 134 5.52 12.71 -22.66
C LEU A 134 5.91 11.50 -23.50
N LEU A 135 6.53 10.51 -22.85
CA LEU A 135 6.88 9.23 -23.46
C LEU A 135 5.65 8.32 -23.52
N LYS A 136 5.42 7.63 -24.64
CA LYS A 136 4.19 6.84 -24.84
C LYS A 136 4.48 5.41 -25.26
N LYS A 137 3.51 4.52 -25.03
CA LYS A 137 3.45 3.18 -25.59
C LYS A 137 3.81 3.16 -27.08
N GLY A 138 4.59 2.14 -27.48
CA GLY A 138 5.02 1.95 -28.86
C GLY A 138 6.21 2.83 -29.28
N THR A 139 6.77 3.63 -28.38
CA THR A 139 8.00 4.38 -28.66
C THR A 139 9.17 3.42 -28.92
N ALA A 140 9.90 3.63 -30.02
CA ALA A 140 11.11 2.88 -30.33
C ALA A 140 12.31 3.40 -29.53
N ASN A 141 13.39 2.61 -29.46
CA ASN A 141 14.68 3.01 -28.85
C ASN A 141 14.60 3.43 -27.37
N LEU A 142 13.67 2.84 -26.61
CA LEU A 142 13.44 3.15 -25.20
C LEU A 142 14.72 3.10 -24.35
N ASN A 143 15.60 2.11 -24.59
CA ASN A 143 16.85 1.99 -23.84
C ASN A 143 17.73 3.23 -24.02
N THR A 144 17.91 3.66 -25.26
CA THR A 144 18.65 4.87 -25.59
C THR A 144 18.00 6.10 -24.97
N ILE A 145 16.67 6.22 -24.99
CA ILE A 145 15.96 7.36 -24.40
C ILE A 145 16.19 7.42 -22.88
N PHE A 146 15.96 6.31 -22.16
CA PHE A 146 16.13 6.27 -20.70
C PHE A 146 17.59 6.55 -20.29
N THR A 147 18.54 5.86 -20.92
CA THR A 147 19.97 6.02 -20.59
C THR A 147 20.49 7.40 -20.94
N SER A 148 20.11 7.96 -22.09
CA SER A 148 20.52 9.32 -22.48
C SER A 148 19.90 10.38 -21.58
N THR A 149 18.65 10.17 -21.14
CA THR A 149 17.97 11.09 -20.23
C THR A 149 18.70 11.15 -18.90
N VAL A 150 18.95 10.00 -18.27
CA VAL A 150 19.71 9.94 -17.01
C VAL A 150 21.10 10.56 -17.14
N ASN A 151 21.84 10.23 -18.19
CA ASN A 151 23.18 10.79 -18.41
C ASN A 151 23.19 12.29 -18.72
N SER A 152 22.05 12.87 -19.10
CA SER A 152 21.90 14.30 -19.37
C SER A 152 21.34 15.09 -18.19
N LEU A 153 20.90 14.43 -17.12
CA LEU A 153 20.43 15.10 -15.91
C LEU A 153 21.58 15.88 -15.27
N THR A 154 21.27 17.10 -14.82
CA THR A 154 22.19 17.86 -13.97
C THR A 154 22.20 17.21 -12.60
N ILE A 155 23.21 16.40 -12.32
CA ILE A 155 23.40 15.77 -11.02
C ILE A 155 23.99 16.78 -10.03
N GLY A 156 23.36 16.91 -8.87
CA GLY A 156 23.69 17.88 -7.85
C GLY A 156 23.41 19.33 -8.24
N GLY A 157 23.93 20.25 -7.42
CA GLY A 157 23.86 21.69 -7.62
C GLY A 157 22.97 22.39 -6.59
N SER A 158 22.56 23.62 -6.91
CA SER A 158 21.71 24.39 -6.00
C SER A 158 20.34 23.71 -5.82
N ASN A 159 19.90 23.62 -4.57
CA ASN A 159 18.62 23.04 -4.14
C ASN A 159 18.46 21.52 -4.39
N SER A 160 19.54 20.79 -4.68
CA SER A 160 19.54 19.32 -4.83
C SER A 160 19.97 18.60 -3.54
N GLY A 161 19.73 19.22 -2.39
CA GLY A 161 19.99 18.66 -1.05
C GLY A 161 18.78 18.89 -0.14
N ASP A 162 17.60 19.04 -0.75
CA ASP A 162 16.29 19.15 -0.11
C ASP A 162 15.35 18.36 -1.02
N GLU A 163 15.39 17.04 -0.87
CA GLU A 163 14.79 16.06 -1.76
C GLU A 163 13.29 16.01 -1.50
N ARG A 164 12.49 16.40 -2.50
CA ARG A 164 11.04 16.55 -2.31
C ARG A 164 10.22 15.84 -3.38
N ALA A 165 10.33 14.52 -3.45
CA ALA A 165 9.57 13.72 -4.41
C ALA A 165 8.04 13.79 -4.22
N ILE A 166 7.56 13.82 -2.96
CA ILE A 166 6.12 13.96 -2.68
C ILE A 166 5.65 15.35 -3.07
N LYS A 167 6.41 16.40 -2.74
CA LYS A 167 6.14 17.76 -3.23
C LYS A 167 6.11 17.83 -4.75
N ALA A 168 7.08 17.21 -5.42
CA ALA A 168 7.18 17.23 -6.87
C ALA A 168 5.98 16.54 -7.52
N ALA A 169 5.55 15.39 -6.99
CA ALA A 169 4.33 14.72 -7.45
C ALA A 169 3.07 15.57 -7.18
N HIS A 170 2.98 16.16 -5.98
CA HIS A 170 1.88 17.04 -5.59
C HIS A 170 1.73 18.22 -6.54
N ASP A 171 2.83 18.93 -6.82
CA ASP A 171 2.81 20.10 -7.71
C ASP A 171 2.57 19.70 -9.17
N ASN A 172 3.11 18.56 -9.61
CA ASN A 172 2.86 18.05 -10.95
C ASN A 172 1.37 17.72 -11.16
N PHE A 173 0.70 17.12 -10.16
CA PHE A 173 -0.74 16.83 -10.26
C PHE A 173 -1.57 18.11 -10.41
N LEU A 174 -1.19 19.19 -9.72
CA LEU A 174 -1.90 20.47 -9.78
C LEU A 174 -1.57 21.31 -11.02
N ASP A 175 -0.50 20.99 -11.73
CA ASP A 175 -0.04 21.76 -12.88
C ASP A 175 -0.82 21.44 -14.16
N SER A 176 -1.88 22.22 -14.41
CA SER A 176 -2.68 22.13 -15.64
C SER A 176 -1.96 22.54 -16.93
N THR A 177 -0.69 22.98 -16.88
CA THR A 177 0.05 23.43 -18.08
C THR A 177 0.64 22.29 -18.90
N HIS A 178 0.59 21.04 -18.41
CA HIS A 178 1.09 19.87 -19.10
C HIS A 178 0.03 18.78 -19.29
N SER A 179 0.29 17.85 -20.21
CA SER A 179 -0.65 16.77 -20.58
C SER A 179 -0.22 15.39 -20.07
N CYS A 180 0.40 15.30 -18.89
CA CYS A 180 0.90 14.04 -18.32
C CYS A 180 -0.20 13.04 -17.95
N TYR A 181 -1.43 13.53 -17.70
CA TYR A 181 -2.54 12.72 -17.18
C TYR A 181 -3.76 12.77 -18.11
N ARG A 182 -4.36 11.61 -18.34
CA ARG A 182 -5.55 11.38 -19.15
C ARG A 182 -6.76 11.18 -18.23
N PRO A 183 -7.93 11.72 -18.59
CA PRO A 183 -9.16 11.43 -17.86
C PRO A 183 -9.43 9.92 -17.77
N GLY A 184 -9.72 9.42 -16.55
CA GLY A 184 -10.08 8.02 -16.30
C GLY A 184 -8.92 7.02 -16.22
N ALA A 185 -7.70 7.43 -16.63
CA ALA A 185 -6.51 6.60 -16.49
C ALA A 185 -6.14 6.42 -15.01
N ALA A 186 -5.55 5.26 -14.69
CA ALA A 186 -4.86 5.10 -13.41
C ALA A 186 -3.60 5.98 -13.37
N VAL A 187 -3.20 6.42 -12.19
CA VAL A 187 -1.95 7.17 -11.99
C VAL A 187 -0.98 6.31 -11.19
N SER A 188 0.27 6.26 -11.63
CA SER A 188 1.33 5.58 -10.91
C SER A 188 2.56 6.48 -10.77
N VAL A 189 2.99 6.72 -9.53
CA VAL A 189 4.22 7.44 -9.23
C VAL A 189 5.30 6.43 -8.89
N ILE A 190 6.48 6.57 -9.50
CA ILE A 190 7.68 5.81 -9.13
C ILE A 190 8.75 6.80 -8.70
N VAL A 191 9.19 6.69 -7.45
CA VAL A 191 10.30 7.48 -6.89
C VAL A 191 11.53 6.60 -6.75
N ILE A 192 12.70 7.18 -7.01
CA ILE A 192 13.99 6.63 -6.58
C ILE A 192 14.77 7.73 -5.86
N SER A 193 15.26 7.44 -4.65
CA SER A 193 16.02 8.39 -3.82
C SER A 193 16.82 7.63 -2.77
N ASP A 194 18.04 8.10 -2.46
CA ASP A 194 18.84 7.62 -1.32
C ASP A 194 18.60 8.46 -0.05
N GLU A 195 17.72 9.45 -0.11
CA GLU A 195 17.26 10.26 1.02
C GLU A 195 15.73 10.14 1.21
N ASP A 196 15.21 10.72 2.29
CA ASP A 196 13.77 10.82 2.55
C ASP A 196 13.22 12.18 2.09
N GLU A 197 11.90 12.37 2.18
CA GLU A 197 11.28 13.67 1.88
C GLU A 197 11.81 14.75 2.84
N ARG A 198 12.29 15.88 2.29
CA ARG A 198 13.06 16.91 3.04
C ARG A 198 14.35 16.35 3.64
N SER A 199 15.02 15.47 2.88
CA SER A 199 16.23 14.71 3.20
C SER A 199 16.07 13.73 4.37
N VAL A 200 15.62 14.21 5.53
CA VAL A 200 15.49 13.45 6.80
C VAL A 200 14.05 13.15 7.20
N GLY A 201 13.08 13.26 6.28
CA GLY A 201 11.67 12.96 6.55
C GLY A 201 11.01 13.99 7.46
N GLY A 202 11.59 15.20 7.56
CA GLY A 202 11.25 16.19 8.59
C GLY A 202 11.41 15.67 10.02
N ASN A 203 12.33 14.73 10.25
CA ASN A 203 12.62 14.16 11.55
C ASN A 203 14.05 14.50 12.00
N ALA A 204 14.17 15.44 12.94
CA ALA A 204 15.47 15.88 13.47
C ALA A 204 16.30 14.74 14.12
N SER A 205 15.69 13.62 14.49
CA SER A 205 16.43 12.46 15.04
C SER A 205 17.17 11.65 13.99
N GLN A 206 16.88 11.85 12.69
CA GLN A 206 17.58 11.18 11.59
C GLN A 206 18.83 11.96 11.12
N VAL A 207 19.04 13.18 11.62
CA VAL A 207 20.22 13.98 11.28
C VAL A 207 21.48 13.30 11.79
N LYS A 208 22.42 13.06 10.88
CA LYS A 208 23.72 12.44 11.09
C LYS A 208 24.79 13.52 11.36
N PRO A 209 25.87 13.20 12.10
CA PRO A 209 26.94 14.16 12.41
C PRO A 209 27.68 14.74 11.19
N ASN A 210 27.64 14.03 10.05
CA ASN A 210 28.30 14.39 8.80
C ASN A 210 27.34 14.98 7.76
N ASP A 211 26.08 15.23 8.12
CA ASP A 211 25.16 15.96 7.25
C ASP A 211 25.60 17.41 7.07
N ALA A 212 25.17 18.00 5.95
CA ALA A 212 25.34 19.41 5.70
C ALA A 212 24.47 20.27 6.65
N ASP A 213 24.92 21.48 6.93
CA ASP A 213 24.14 22.46 7.69
C ASP A 213 22.77 22.69 7.02
N GLY A 214 21.70 22.59 7.80
CA GLY A 214 20.34 22.85 7.33
C GLY A 214 19.64 21.66 6.65
N VAL A 215 20.21 20.45 6.72
CA VAL A 215 19.58 19.20 6.23
C VAL A 215 18.19 18.97 6.85
N PHE A 216 17.99 19.39 8.10
CA PHE A 216 16.70 19.29 8.74
C PHE A 216 15.79 20.45 8.30
N GLN A 217 14.71 20.08 7.62
CA GLN A 217 13.58 20.95 7.38
C GLN A 217 12.28 20.23 7.78
N PRO A 218 11.33 20.90 8.47
CA PRO A 218 10.05 20.28 8.77
C PRO A 218 9.26 20.04 7.48
N LEU A 219 8.50 18.94 7.45
CA LEU A 219 7.57 18.68 6.36
C LEU A 219 6.52 19.79 6.27
N GLU A 220 6.30 20.32 5.08
CA GLU A 220 5.16 21.18 4.77
C GLU A 220 3.93 20.33 4.45
N ALA A 221 2.75 20.95 4.37
CA ALA A 221 1.52 20.24 4.05
C ALA A 221 1.62 19.47 2.71
N SER A 222 2.29 20.04 1.71
CA SER A 222 2.50 19.43 0.39
C SER A 222 3.56 18.33 0.35
N ASP A 223 4.31 18.14 1.45
CA ASP A 223 5.29 17.05 1.61
C ASP A 223 4.65 15.81 2.25
N GLN A 224 3.40 15.91 2.70
CA GLN A 224 2.71 14.85 3.43
C GLN A 224 2.10 13.80 2.48
N PRO A 225 2.29 12.49 2.76
CA PRO A 225 1.67 11.40 2.00
C PRO A 225 0.15 11.54 1.86
N THR A 226 -0.54 11.87 2.95
CA THR A 226 -2.00 12.02 2.98
C THR A 226 -2.48 13.19 2.12
N THR A 227 -1.71 14.29 2.07
CA THR A 227 -2.02 15.42 1.19
C THR A 227 -1.89 15.03 -0.28
N LEU A 228 -0.81 14.33 -0.66
CA LEU A 228 -0.64 13.85 -2.04
C LEU A 228 -1.77 12.90 -2.45
N LEU A 229 -2.16 11.97 -1.57
CA LEU A 229 -3.30 11.07 -1.81
C LEU A 229 -4.59 11.87 -2.05
N ASN A 230 -4.88 12.85 -1.18
CA ASN A 230 -6.05 13.70 -1.33
C ASN A 230 -6.02 14.51 -2.63
N VAL A 231 -4.88 15.10 -2.98
CA VAL A 231 -4.71 15.85 -4.23
C VAL A 231 -4.92 14.97 -5.45
N ALA A 232 -4.44 13.72 -5.43
CA ALA A 232 -4.67 12.77 -6.51
C ALA A 232 -6.19 12.56 -6.74
N HIS A 233 -6.93 12.23 -5.68
CA HIS A 233 -8.38 11.99 -5.77
C HIS A 233 -9.20 13.23 -6.11
N THR A 234 -8.81 14.42 -5.63
CA THR A 234 -9.51 15.66 -5.99
C THR A 234 -9.22 16.11 -7.41
N THR A 235 -8.02 15.83 -7.93
CA THR A 235 -7.59 16.23 -9.27
C THR A 235 -8.13 15.27 -10.35
N PHE A 236 -8.04 13.96 -10.11
CA PHE A 236 -8.34 12.95 -11.14
C PHE A 236 -9.63 12.17 -10.91
N GLY A 237 -10.31 12.39 -9.78
CA GLY A 237 -11.58 11.76 -9.43
C GLY A 237 -11.47 10.82 -8.22
N GLN A 238 -12.58 10.65 -7.51
CA GLN A 238 -12.61 9.84 -6.28
C GLN A 238 -12.35 8.35 -6.54
N ASP A 239 -12.74 7.85 -7.71
CA ASP A 239 -12.52 6.47 -8.14
C ASP A 239 -11.12 6.26 -8.76
N LEU A 240 -10.22 7.23 -8.62
CA LEU A 240 -8.85 7.13 -9.11
C LEU A 240 -8.15 5.88 -8.55
N ARG A 241 -7.59 5.09 -9.47
CA ARG A 241 -6.64 4.03 -9.14
C ARG A 241 -5.26 4.65 -9.06
N PHE A 242 -4.82 4.94 -7.84
CA PHE A 242 -3.54 5.59 -7.58
C PHE A 242 -2.58 4.62 -6.90
N THR A 243 -1.36 4.52 -7.43
CA THR A 243 -0.25 3.78 -6.81
C THR A 243 0.96 4.70 -6.69
N PHE A 244 1.67 4.62 -5.58
CA PHE A 244 2.97 5.26 -5.38
C PHE A 244 3.97 4.16 -5.00
N SER A 245 5.05 4.02 -5.75
CA SER A 245 6.11 3.05 -5.46
C SER A 245 7.44 3.75 -5.29
N SER A 246 8.28 3.21 -4.41
CA SER A 246 9.57 3.82 -4.05
C SER A 246 10.70 2.80 -4.17
N ILE A 247 11.86 3.23 -4.65
CA ILE A 247 13.13 2.52 -4.56
C ILE A 247 14.03 3.40 -3.68
N ILE A 248 14.26 2.96 -2.45
CA ILE A 248 14.84 3.79 -1.39
C ILE A 248 15.82 3.00 -0.53
N VAL A 249 16.59 3.69 0.31
CA VAL A 249 17.10 3.06 1.53
C VAL A 249 15.91 2.70 2.41
N LYS A 250 15.65 1.41 2.61
CA LYS A 250 14.46 0.96 3.34
C LYS A 250 14.57 1.32 4.82
N PRO A 251 13.48 1.78 5.45
CA PRO A 251 13.40 1.93 6.91
C PRO A 251 13.93 0.70 7.66
N GLY A 252 15.00 0.89 8.43
CA GLY A 252 15.64 -0.15 9.23
C GLY A 252 16.68 -1.03 8.51
N ASP A 253 16.98 -0.77 7.23
CA ASP A 253 18.03 -1.47 6.49
C ASP A 253 19.41 -0.81 6.70
N ALA A 254 19.98 -1.03 7.88
CA ALA A 254 21.27 -0.46 8.26
C ALA A 254 22.44 -0.91 7.35
N ALA A 255 22.30 -2.06 6.67
CA ALA A 255 23.33 -2.53 5.76
C ALA A 255 23.32 -1.72 4.46
N CYS A 256 22.14 -1.47 3.89
CA CYS A 256 21.99 -0.63 2.72
C CYS A 256 22.35 0.83 3.02
N GLU A 257 21.92 1.36 4.16
CA GLU A 257 22.30 2.71 4.61
C GLU A 257 23.83 2.86 4.73
N ALA A 258 24.51 1.90 5.35
CA ALA A 258 25.97 1.91 5.45
C ALA A 258 26.69 1.73 4.11
N GLU A 259 26.06 1.11 3.10
CA GLU A 259 26.57 1.03 1.73
C GLU A 259 26.43 2.38 1.02
N GLN A 260 25.26 3.01 1.11
CA GLN A 260 24.99 4.29 0.47
C GLN A 260 25.80 5.44 1.12
N ASP A 261 26.03 5.38 2.44
CA ASP A 261 26.86 6.35 3.19
C ASP A 261 28.36 6.31 2.80
N GLN A 262 28.80 5.34 1.98
CA GLN A 262 30.16 5.35 1.41
C GLN A 262 30.33 6.37 0.28
N ASN A 263 29.22 6.93 -0.22
CA ASN A 263 29.21 7.98 -1.22
C ASN A 263 29.53 9.36 -0.62
N VAL A 264 29.42 10.40 -1.45
CA VAL A 264 29.89 11.76 -1.12
C VAL A 264 29.01 12.45 -0.05
N SER A 265 27.75 12.04 0.06
CA SER A 265 26.77 12.55 1.03
C SER A 265 26.16 11.39 1.84
N PRO A 266 25.76 11.61 3.10
CA PRO A 266 25.01 10.63 3.86
C PRO A 266 23.66 10.34 3.19
N SER A 267 23.27 9.08 3.18
CA SER A 267 21.92 8.64 2.79
C SER A 267 20.96 8.75 3.96
N HIS A 268 19.66 8.76 3.71
CA HIS A 268 18.63 8.77 4.74
C HIS A 268 17.51 7.79 4.39
N PRO A 269 17.13 6.86 5.30
CA PRO A 269 16.07 5.91 4.99
C PRO A 269 14.74 6.61 4.65
N GLY A 270 14.12 6.25 3.53
CA GLY A 270 12.91 6.89 3.00
C GLY A 270 11.62 6.53 3.75
N TYR A 271 11.47 6.97 5.00
CA TYR A 271 10.30 6.67 5.84
C TYR A 271 9.01 7.23 5.23
N VAL A 272 9.01 8.48 4.78
CA VAL A 272 7.84 9.16 4.23
C VAL A 272 7.46 8.54 2.88
N TYR A 273 8.44 8.20 2.04
CA TYR A 273 8.22 7.47 0.78
C TYR A 273 7.66 6.06 0.99
N ALA A 274 8.18 5.34 1.99
CA ALA A 274 7.68 4.03 2.35
C ALA A 274 6.24 4.10 2.90
N GLU A 275 5.89 5.15 3.66
CA GLU A 275 4.53 5.40 4.12
C GLU A 275 3.58 5.64 2.94
N MET A 276 3.93 6.56 2.04
CA MET A 276 3.11 6.85 0.86
C MET A 276 2.92 5.60 -0.03
N SER A 277 3.97 4.79 -0.15
CA SER A 277 3.89 3.54 -0.90
C SER A 277 2.89 2.56 -0.27
N ARG A 278 2.93 2.41 1.07
CA ARG A 278 1.96 1.55 1.80
C ARG A 278 0.53 2.08 1.73
N LEU A 279 0.34 3.40 1.83
CA LEU A 279 -0.98 4.04 1.78
C LEU A 279 -1.70 3.79 0.44
N THR A 280 -0.96 3.56 -0.64
CA THR A 280 -1.50 3.36 -1.99
C THR A 280 -1.34 1.93 -2.51
N ASP A 281 -1.02 0.98 -1.62
CA ASP A 281 -0.69 -0.42 -1.96
C ASP A 281 0.40 -0.57 -3.04
N GLY A 282 1.28 0.43 -3.17
CA GLY A 282 2.44 0.36 -4.05
C GLY A 282 3.60 -0.42 -3.44
N GLY A 283 4.69 -0.54 -4.21
CA GLY A 283 5.86 -1.32 -3.79
C GLY A 283 6.94 -0.47 -3.12
N VAL A 284 7.69 -1.10 -2.22
CA VAL A 284 8.91 -0.53 -1.61
C VAL A 284 10.11 -1.41 -2.00
N GLY A 285 10.89 -0.95 -2.95
CA GLY A 285 12.14 -1.55 -3.43
C GLY A 285 13.36 -1.03 -2.67
N SER A 286 14.46 -1.79 -2.69
CA SER A 286 15.72 -1.34 -2.09
C SER A 286 16.60 -0.69 -3.14
N ILE A 287 17.17 0.47 -2.83
CA ILE A 287 18.13 1.14 -3.71
C ILE A 287 19.44 0.36 -3.83
N CYS A 288 19.80 -0.43 -2.81
CA CYS A 288 20.99 -1.29 -2.80
C CYS A 288 20.80 -2.62 -3.54
N ASP A 289 19.65 -2.87 -4.17
CA ASP A 289 19.49 -4.04 -5.02
C ASP A 289 20.46 -3.96 -6.21
N ALA A 290 21.13 -5.07 -6.52
CA ALA A 290 22.11 -5.14 -7.63
C ALA A 290 21.50 -4.73 -8.99
N ASP A 291 20.21 -4.98 -9.16
CA ASP A 291 19.38 -4.35 -10.19
C ASP A 291 17.91 -4.26 -9.75
N TYR A 292 17.14 -3.39 -10.40
CA TYR A 292 15.75 -3.12 -10.02
C TYR A 292 14.70 -3.96 -10.76
N SER A 293 15.08 -5.06 -11.42
CA SER A 293 14.11 -5.88 -12.18
C SER A 293 13.02 -6.46 -11.28
N ALA A 294 13.40 -6.96 -10.09
CA ALA A 294 12.43 -7.50 -9.12
C ALA A 294 11.48 -6.41 -8.60
N ASN A 295 12.02 -5.22 -8.31
CA ASN A 295 11.25 -4.07 -7.85
C ASN A 295 10.24 -3.63 -8.92
N LEU A 296 10.70 -3.42 -10.15
CA LEU A 296 9.86 -2.98 -11.27
C LEU A 296 8.81 -4.04 -11.66
N ASN A 297 9.12 -5.32 -11.55
CA ASN A 297 8.13 -6.40 -11.72
C ASN A 297 7.06 -6.36 -10.64
N ASN A 298 7.44 -6.16 -9.38
CA ASN A 298 6.47 -5.98 -8.28
C ASN A 298 5.59 -4.76 -8.53
N PHE A 299 6.17 -3.62 -8.91
CA PHE A 299 5.41 -2.39 -9.18
C PHE A 299 4.42 -2.60 -10.33
N ARG A 300 4.85 -3.27 -11.41
CA ARG A 300 3.96 -3.70 -12.49
C ARG A 300 2.80 -4.52 -11.95
N ASP A 301 3.07 -5.52 -11.11
CA ASP A 301 2.02 -6.40 -10.58
C ASP A 301 1.04 -5.62 -9.70
N LYS A 302 1.51 -4.68 -8.87
CA LYS A 302 0.65 -3.76 -8.11
C LYS A 302 -0.24 -2.91 -9.01
N ILE A 303 0.32 -2.37 -10.09
CA ILE A 303 -0.43 -1.60 -11.08
C ILE A 303 -1.47 -2.48 -11.78
N VAL A 304 -1.07 -3.64 -12.32
CA VAL A 304 -2.00 -4.57 -13.00
C VAL A 304 -3.14 -4.97 -12.06
N ASN A 305 -2.82 -5.28 -10.81
CA ASN A 305 -3.82 -5.65 -9.79
C ASN A 305 -4.75 -4.47 -9.44
N SER A 306 -4.26 -3.23 -9.44
CA SER A 306 -5.12 -2.06 -9.21
C SER A 306 -6.06 -1.79 -10.39
N LEU A 307 -5.65 -2.14 -11.62
CA LEU A 307 -6.52 -2.07 -12.81
C LEU A 307 -7.55 -3.21 -12.91
N SER A 308 -7.33 -4.30 -12.17
CA SER A 308 -8.20 -5.48 -12.13
C SER A 308 -8.92 -5.67 -10.80
N SER A 309 -9.08 -4.60 -10.01
CA SER A 309 -9.80 -4.64 -8.75
C SER A 309 -10.89 -3.56 -8.67
N LEU A 310 -11.89 -3.82 -7.83
CA LEU A 310 -13.06 -2.97 -7.61
C LEU A 310 -13.28 -2.84 -6.10
N ASN A 311 -13.42 -1.60 -5.63
CA ASN A 311 -13.72 -1.34 -4.22
C ASN A 311 -15.23 -1.48 -3.99
N LEU A 312 -15.59 -2.38 -3.08
CA LEU A 312 -16.96 -2.55 -2.61
C LEU A 312 -17.27 -1.50 -1.54
N GLN A 313 -18.55 -1.15 -1.41
CA GLN A 313 -19.01 -0.15 -0.43
C GLN A 313 -18.74 -0.56 1.03
N CYS A 314 -18.70 -1.87 1.28
CA CYS A 314 -18.47 -2.50 2.57
C CYS A 314 -17.94 -3.92 2.34
N GLU A 315 -17.32 -4.51 3.37
CA GLU A 315 -16.86 -5.90 3.32
C GLU A 315 -18.06 -6.87 3.29
N PRO A 316 -18.18 -7.72 2.26
CA PRO A 316 -19.23 -8.72 2.18
C PRO A 316 -19.17 -9.76 3.29
N THR A 317 -20.34 -10.14 3.81
CA THR A 317 -20.48 -11.32 4.66
C THR A 317 -20.12 -12.57 3.84
N GLU A 318 -19.40 -13.49 4.45
CA GLU A 318 -18.89 -14.70 3.80
C GLU A 318 -20.02 -15.48 3.08
N GLY A 319 -19.79 -15.82 1.81
CA GLY A 319 -20.75 -16.58 0.98
C GLY A 319 -21.91 -15.78 0.39
N THR A 320 -22.04 -14.49 0.69
CA THR A 320 -23.16 -13.66 0.18
C THR A 320 -22.85 -12.96 -1.14
N LEU A 321 -21.56 -12.80 -1.48
CA LEU A 321 -21.12 -12.09 -2.67
C LEU A 321 -21.52 -12.83 -3.96
N GLN A 322 -22.30 -12.14 -4.78
CA GLN A 322 -22.63 -12.52 -6.15
C GLN A 322 -22.11 -11.46 -7.10
N VAL A 323 -21.40 -11.91 -8.14
CA VAL A 323 -20.81 -11.05 -9.17
C VAL A 323 -21.26 -11.57 -10.53
N GLN A 324 -21.91 -10.71 -11.31
CA GLN A 324 -22.34 -11.05 -12.66
C GLN A 324 -21.79 -10.06 -13.67
N ILE A 325 -21.38 -10.57 -14.84
CA ILE A 325 -21.01 -9.75 -15.99
C ILE A 325 -21.91 -10.14 -17.15
N GLY A 326 -22.71 -9.19 -17.65
CA GLY A 326 -23.72 -9.48 -18.67
C GLY A 326 -24.72 -10.55 -18.26
N GLY A 327 -25.07 -10.61 -16.96
CA GLY A 327 -25.98 -11.62 -16.39
C GLY A 327 -25.37 -13.01 -16.16
N LEU A 328 -24.07 -13.21 -16.41
CA LEU A 328 -23.38 -14.47 -16.19
C LEU A 328 -22.50 -14.42 -14.94
N GLN A 329 -22.55 -15.47 -14.12
CA GLN A 329 -21.61 -15.66 -13.02
C GLN A 329 -20.18 -15.78 -13.57
N VAL A 330 -19.26 -15.04 -12.98
CA VAL A 330 -17.88 -14.98 -13.45
C VAL A 330 -16.92 -15.76 -12.55
N PRO A 331 -16.06 -16.64 -13.10
CA PRO A 331 -15.05 -17.35 -12.32
C PRO A 331 -13.86 -16.44 -12.01
N GLY A 332 -12.97 -16.90 -11.12
CA GLY A 332 -11.66 -16.26 -10.92
C GLY A 332 -11.74 -14.89 -10.23
N ILE A 333 -12.74 -14.70 -9.38
CA ILE A 333 -12.86 -13.58 -8.45
C ILE A 333 -12.26 -13.96 -7.09
N LYS A 334 -11.61 -13.01 -6.43
CA LYS A 334 -11.13 -13.13 -5.05
C LYS A 334 -11.58 -11.91 -4.26
N LEU A 335 -12.04 -12.15 -3.04
CA LEU A 335 -12.41 -11.09 -2.10
C LEU A 335 -11.27 -10.93 -1.08
N ASP A 336 -10.87 -9.69 -0.84
CA ASP A 336 -9.86 -9.29 0.14
C ASP A 336 -10.38 -8.08 0.91
N GLY A 337 -11.06 -8.35 2.03
CA GLY A 337 -11.88 -7.38 2.74
C GLY A 337 -12.96 -6.79 1.83
N LYS A 338 -12.92 -5.48 1.59
CA LYS A 338 -13.82 -4.77 0.67
C LYS A 338 -13.32 -4.72 -0.78
N ILE A 339 -12.22 -5.38 -1.13
CA ILE A 339 -11.64 -5.31 -2.48
C ILE A 339 -11.99 -6.58 -3.25
N LEU A 340 -12.71 -6.42 -4.35
CA LEU A 340 -13.00 -7.48 -5.30
C LEU A 340 -11.93 -7.51 -6.39
N LYS A 341 -11.13 -8.57 -6.44
CA LYS A 341 -10.03 -8.76 -7.39
C LYS A 341 -10.44 -9.74 -8.49
N PHE A 342 -10.22 -9.37 -9.74
CA PHE A 342 -10.43 -10.20 -10.90
C PHE A 342 -9.10 -10.80 -11.36
N SER A 343 -9.10 -12.09 -11.67
CA SER A 343 -7.93 -12.80 -12.24
C SER A 343 -7.62 -12.44 -13.70
N TYR A 344 -8.44 -11.57 -14.30
CA TYR A 344 -8.30 -11.09 -15.66
C TYR A 344 -8.58 -9.58 -15.71
N PRO A 345 -8.00 -8.86 -16.68
CA PRO A 345 -8.23 -7.44 -16.83
C PRO A 345 -9.69 -7.19 -17.25
N LEU A 346 -10.34 -6.26 -16.55
CA LEU A 346 -11.68 -5.81 -16.87
C LEU A 346 -11.66 -4.95 -18.14
N VAL A 347 -12.58 -5.21 -19.07
CA VAL A 347 -12.70 -4.47 -20.32
C VAL A 347 -13.55 -3.22 -20.07
N GLU A 348 -13.14 -2.08 -20.63
CA GLU A 348 -13.93 -0.85 -20.59
C GLU A 348 -15.39 -1.08 -21.04
N GLY A 349 -16.32 -0.43 -20.35
CA GLY A 349 -17.75 -0.54 -20.62
C GLY A 349 -18.38 -1.86 -20.15
N THR A 350 -17.59 -2.77 -19.56
CA THR A 350 -18.15 -3.98 -18.93
C THR A 350 -19.02 -3.58 -17.75
N GLN A 351 -20.27 -4.01 -17.79
CA GLN A 351 -21.20 -3.86 -16.67
C GLN A 351 -21.01 -5.04 -15.70
N ILE A 352 -20.73 -4.72 -14.45
CA ILE A 352 -20.54 -5.66 -13.35
C ILE A 352 -21.67 -5.44 -12.35
N ASP A 353 -22.58 -6.41 -12.28
CA ASP A 353 -23.67 -6.39 -11.32
C ASP A 353 -23.22 -7.12 -10.04
N LEU A 354 -23.31 -6.41 -8.93
CA LEU A 354 -22.90 -6.86 -7.60
C LEU A 354 -24.11 -6.97 -6.70
N MET A 355 -24.17 -8.08 -5.95
CA MET A 355 -25.12 -8.24 -4.86
C MET A 355 -24.42 -8.93 -3.68
N TYR A 356 -24.49 -8.35 -2.49
CA TYR A 356 -23.90 -8.92 -1.28
C TYR A 356 -24.51 -8.34 -0.02
N ASP A 357 -24.45 -9.08 1.08
CA ASP A 357 -24.88 -8.58 2.39
C ASP A 357 -23.68 -8.10 3.18
N CYS A 358 -23.78 -6.97 3.88
CA CYS A 358 -22.73 -6.49 4.77
C CYS A 358 -23.32 -5.89 6.05
N ALA A 359 -22.49 -5.79 7.09
CA ALA A 359 -22.90 -5.12 8.33
C ALA A 359 -23.31 -3.66 8.03
N ASP A 360 -24.39 -3.21 8.69
CA ASP A 360 -24.94 -1.87 8.50
C ASP A 360 -23.96 -0.74 8.85
#